data_AF-A0A3C8C6V1-F1
#
_entry.id   AF-A0A3C8C6V1-F1
#
_cell.length_a   1.000
_cell.length_b   1.000
_cell.length_c   1.000
_cell.angle_alpha   90.00
_cell.angle_beta   90.00
_cell.angle_gamma   90.00
#
_symmetry.space_group_name_H-M   'P 1'
#
loop_
_entity.id
_entity.type
_entity.pdbx_description
1 polymer ?
#
loop_
_entity_poly.entity_id
_entity_poly.type
_entity_poly.pdbx_seq_one_letter_code
_entity_poly.pdbx_strand_id
1 'polypeptide(L)'
;MFKVECFTGSKLQENPVAFILRDSRYKVEEIIDRWYGEGSSYFKVKADDENIYLLKYDKRTDHWEWVFYQNPKKMNALPYSNSGIDPFRKVGWEEIDPDSRYLS
;
A
#
# COMPACT_ATOMS: atom_id res chain seq x y z
N MET A 1 8.23 -4.20 15.22
CA MET A 1 9.38 -3.65 14.45
C MET A 1 9.09 -3.91 12.98
N PHE A 2 9.13 -2.88 12.14
CA PHE A 2 8.97 -2.99 10.69
C PHE A 2 10.31 -2.66 10.05
N LYS A 3 10.82 -3.54 9.18
CA LYS A 3 12.12 -3.35 8.53
C LYS A 3 11.99 -3.68 7.06
N VAL A 4 12.40 -2.77 6.20
CA VAL A 4 12.38 -2.99 4.74
C VAL A 4 13.81 -3.27 4.29
N GLU A 5 13.99 -4.34 3.53
CA GLU A 5 15.22 -4.69 2.85
C GLU A 5 15.16 -4.09 1.43
N CYS A 6 15.97 -3.05 1.21
CA CYS A 6 16.14 -2.43 -0.11
C CYS A 6 17.36 -3.06 -0.82
N PHE A 7 17.23 -3.39 -2.11
CA PHE A 7 18.38 -3.84 -2.88
C PHE A 7 19.12 -2.65 -3.49
N THR A 8 20.33 -2.39 -3.00
CA THR A 8 21.24 -1.35 -3.49
C THR A 8 22.08 -1.89 -4.65
N GLY A 9 21.42 -2.26 -5.75
CA GLY A 9 22.07 -2.97 -6.86
C GLY A 9 22.87 -2.09 -7.81
N SER A 10 22.34 -0.94 -8.19
CA SER A 10 23.02 0.00 -9.09
C SER A 10 22.22 1.29 -9.16
N LYS A 11 22.92 2.40 -8.96
CA LYS A 11 22.56 3.79 -9.29
C LYS A 11 21.07 4.01 -9.59
N LEU A 12 20.40 4.72 -8.68
CA LEU A 12 19.23 5.60 -8.88
C LEU A 12 17.86 5.15 -8.34
N GLN A 13 17.61 3.88 -8.00
CA GLN A 13 16.31 3.50 -7.40
C GLN A 13 16.44 2.38 -6.36
N GLU A 14 16.26 2.75 -5.08
CA GLU A 14 16.09 1.81 -3.97
C GLU A 14 14.70 1.19 -4.09
N ASN A 15 14.64 -0.01 -4.65
CA ASN A 15 13.40 -0.78 -4.73
C ASN A 15 13.33 -1.75 -3.54
N PRO A 16 12.18 -1.81 -2.84
CA PRO A 16 11.98 -2.76 -1.75
C PRO A 16 11.95 -4.18 -2.32
N VAL A 17 12.78 -5.07 -1.78
CA VAL A 17 12.89 -6.48 -2.22
C VAL A 17 12.31 -7.45 -1.20
N ALA A 18 12.36 -7.09 0.08
CA ALA A 18 11.68 -7.81 1.13
C ALA A 18 11.37 -6.87 2.29
N PHE A 19 10.45 -7.26 3.17
CA PHE A 19 10.20 -6.55 4.41
C PHE A 19 9.88 -7.53 5.53
N ILE A 20 10.21 -7.16 6.76
CA ILE A 20 9.93 -7.91 7.96
C ILE A 20 8.80 -7.21 8.70
N LEU A 21 7.70 -7.92 8.89
CA LEU A 21 6.52 -7.45 9.61
C LEU A 21 6.19 -8.47 10.71
N ARG A 22 6.21 -8.02 11.96
CA ARG A 22 5.85 -8.84 13.15
C ARG A 22 6.57 -10.20 13.18
N ASP A 23 7.88 -10.21 12.94
CA ASP A 23 8.75 -11.39 12.90
C ASP A 23 8.67 -12.26 11.65
N SER A 24 7.68 -12.02 10.77
CA SER A 24 7.59 -12.69 9.48
C SER A 24 8.29 -11.88 8.39
N ARG A 25 9.11 -12.56 7.58
CA ARG A 25 9.76 -11.98 6.39
C ARG A 25 8.88 -12.23 5.16
N TYR A 26 8.56 -11.17 4.45
CA TYR A 26 7.79 -11.17 3.21
C TYR A 26 8.68 -10.71 2.07
N LYS A 27 8.78 -11.51 1.02
CA LYS A 27 9.52 -11.16 -0.19
C LYS A 27 8.59 -10.41 -1.13
N VAL A 28 9.06 -9.28 -1.65
CA VAL A 28 8.36 -8.55 -2.70
C VAL A 28 8.52 -9.32 -4.00
N GLU A 29 7.42 -9.84 -4.54
CA GLU A 29 7.40 -10.49 -5.85
C GLU A 29 7.27 -9.46 -6.97
N GLU A 30 6.44 -8.45 -6.76
CA GLU A 30 6.12 -7.46 -7.78
C GLU A 30 5.84 -6.09 -7.14
N ILE A 31 6.32 -5.02 -7.76
CA ILE A 31 5.95 -3.65 -7.39
C ILE A 31 4.81 -3.25 -8.33
N ILE A 32 3.59 -3.18 -7.78
CA ILE A 32 2.37 -2.84 -8.53
C ILE A 32 2.39 -1.37 -8.91
N ASP A 33 2.79 -0.49 -7.99
CA ASP A 33 2.78 0.94 -8.22
C ASP A 33 3.74 1.67 -7.26
N ARG A 34 4.20 2.85 -7.67
CA ARG A 34 5.07 3.73 -6.87
C ARG A 34 4.74 5.18 -7.13
N TRP A 35 4.46 5.93 -6.07
CA TRP A 35 4.21 7.35 -6.15
C TRP A 35 5.02 8.13 -5.11
N TYR A 36 5.32 9.39 -5.42
CA TYR A 36 6.06 10.29 -4.54
C TYR A 36 5.09 11.35 -4.03
N GLY A 37 4.95 11.43 -2.71
CA GLY A 37 4.32 12.55 -2.02
C GLY A 37 5.33 13.60 -1.58
N GLU A 38 4.83 14.64 -0.89
CA GLU A 38 5.68 15.70 -0.35
C GLU A 38 6.55 15.15 0.80
N GLY A 39 7.81 14.81 0.48
CA GLY A 39 8.76 14.25 1.45
C GLY A 39 8.52 12.78 1.82
N SER A 40 7.58 12.10 1.18
CA SER A 40 7.31 10.67 1.38
C SER A 40 7.29 9.94 0.05
N SER A 41 7.77 8.70 0.00
CA SER A 41 7.62 7.81 -1.15
C SER A 41 6.67 6.67 -0.76
N TYR A 42 5.74 6.32 -1.63
CA TYR A 42 4.80 5.24 -1.41
C TYR A 42 5.05 4.14 -2.44
N PHE A 43 4.97 2.89 -1.97
CA PHE A 43 5.22 1.70 -2.76
C PHE A 43 4.10 0.70 -2.51
N LYS A 44 3.32 0.41 -3.55
CA LYS A 44 2.35 -0.67 -3.56
C LYS A 44 3.03 -1.92 -4.10
N VAL A 45 3.14 -2.93 -3.27
CA VAL A 45 3.89 -4.16 -3.58
C VAL A 45 3.03 -5.39 -3.37
N LYS A 46 3.22 -6.40 -4.21
CA LYS A 46 2.70 -7.75 -4.01
C LYS A 46 3.79 -8.59 -3.36
N ALA A 47 3.46 -9.24 -2.26
CA ALA A 47 4.36 -10.15 -1.57
C ALA A 47 4.10 -11.61 -1.97
N ASP A 48 5.02 -12.50 -1.58
CA ASP A 48 4.98 -13.94 -1.88
C ASP A 48 3.78 -14.68 -1.28
N ASP A 49 3.13 -14.09 -0.27
CA ASP A 49 1.90 -14.61 0.31
C ASP A 49 0.63 -14.20 -0.47
N GLU A 50 0.81 -13.68 -1.69
CA GLU A 50 -0.21 -13.14 -2.59
C GLU A 50 -0.98 -11.94 -2.03
N ASN A 51 -0.48 -11.36 -0.94
CA ASN A 51 -1.06 -10.16 -0.33
C ASN A 51 -0.44 -8.90 -0.91
N ILE A 52 -1.24 -7.83 -0.93
CA ILE A 52 -0.81 -6.51 -1.40
C ILE A 52 -0.54 -5.64 -0.19
N TYR A 53 0.62 -4.98 -0.18
CA TYR A 53 1.06 -4.10 0.87
C TYR A 53 1.32 -2.70 0.34
N LEU A 54 0.94 -1.70 1.12
CA LEU A 54 1.31 -0.31 0.88
C LEU A 54 2.33 0.13 1.91
N LEU A 55 3.54 0.39 1.43
CA LEU A 55 4.66 0.86 2.22
C LEU A 55 4.84 2.35 1.97
N LYS A 56 5.06 3.11 3.03
CA LYS A 56 5.45 4.52 2.97
C LYS A 56 6.86 4.64 3.50
N TYR A 57 7.70 5.32 2.77
CA TYR A 57 9.03 5.71 3.18
C TYR A 57 9.05 7.21 3.40
N ASP A 58 9.22 7.62 4.65
CA ASP A 58 9.31 9.02 5.01
C ASP A 58 10.77 9.48 4.89
N LYS A 59 11.05 10.34 3.91
CA LYS A 59 12.42 10.81 3.64
C LYS A 59 12.94 11.76 4.72
N ARG A 60 12.06 12.36 5.53
CA ARG A 60 12.45 13.31 6.57
C ARG A 60 12.97 12.60 7.80
N THR A 61 12.35 11.46 8.12
CA THR A 61 12.70 10.64 9.29
C THR A 61 13.52 9.41 8.91
N ASP A 62 13.74 9.17 7.61
CA ASP A 62 14.42 8.00 7.06
C ASP A 62 13.80 6.68 7.52
N HIS A 63 12.48 6.70 7.77
CA HIS A 63 11.76 5.58 8.36
C HIS A 63 10.73 5.00 7.39
N TRP A 64 10.61 3.68 7.43
CA TRP A 64 9.59 2.94 6.72
C TRP A 64 8.39 2.71 7.62
N GLU A 65 7.21 3.01 7.08
CA GLU A 65 5.92 2.80 7.71
C GLU A 65 5.07 1.89 6.83
N TRP A 66 4.31 1.03 7.49
CA TRP A 66 3.29 0.23 6.84
C TRP A 66 1.95 0.98 6.94
N VAL A 67 1.39 1.34 5.79
CA VAL A 67 0.15 2.14 5.72
C VAL A 67 -1.07 1.23 5.60
N PHE A 68 -0.97 0.20 4.76
CA PHE A 68 -2.12 -0.62 4.43
C PHE A 68 -1.71 -2.03 3.98
N TYR A 69 -2.60 -3.00 4.19
CA TYR A 69 -2.49 -4.32 3.58
C TYR A 69 -3.86 -4.78 3.07
N GLN A 70 -3.83 -5.58 2.01
CA GLN A 70 -5.00 -6.21 1.44
C GLN A 70 -4.72 -7.69 1.24
N ASN A 71 -5.63 -8.52 1.74
CA ASN A 71 -5.61 -9.95 1.51
C ASN A 71 -6.75 -10.34 0.55
N PRO A 72 -6.45 -10.51 -0.75
CA PRO A 72 -7.47 -10.82 -1.74
C PRO A 72 -8.14 -12.19 -1.49
N LYS A 73 -7.43 -13.17 -0.91
CA LYS A 73 -8.02 -14.47 -0.56
C LYS A 73 -9.08 -14.35 0.54
N LYS A 74 -8.85 -13.50 1.55
CA LYS A 74 -9.86 -13.19 2.57
C LYS A 74 -11.05 -12.42 2.01
N MET A 75 -10.82 -11.52 1.04
CA MET A 75 -11.91 -10.79 0.37
C MET A 75 -12.80 -11.71 -0.46
N ASN A 76 -12.21 -12.67 -1.18
CA ASN A 76 -12.96 -13.66 -1.96
C ASN A 76 -13.68 -14.69 -1.08
N ALA A 77 -13.20 -14.92 0.14
CA ALA A 77 -13.84 -15.80 1.12
C ALA A 77 -15.02 -15.14 1.85
N LEU A 78 -15.23 -13.82 1.70
CA LEU A 78 -16.43 -13.16 2.23
C LEU A 78 -17.61 -13.40 1.29
N PRO A 79 -18.79 -13.81 1.80
CA PRO A 79 -19.97 -14.12 0.99
C PRO A 79 -20.53 -12.93 0.19
N TYR A 80 -20.06 -11.71 0.47
CA TYR A 80 -20.42 -10.47 -0.23
C TYR A 80 -19.68 -10.24 -1.56
N SER A 81 -18.66 -11.05 -1.89
CA SER A 81 -17.93 -10.92 -3.17
C SER A 81 -18.80 -11.31 -4.39
N ASN A 82 -19.80 -12.19 -4.19
CA ASN A 82 -20.68 -12.64 -5.27
C ASN A 82 -21.82 -11.65 -5.62
N SER A 83 -21.96 -10.53 -4.90
CA SER A 83 -23.05 -9.55 -5.12
C SER A 83 -22.78 -8.54 -6.23
N GLY A 84 -21.63 -8.58 -6.92
CA GLY A 84 -21.28 -7.59 -7.95
C GLY A 84 -21.06 -6.17 -7.40
N ILE A 85 -21.06 -6.01 -6.07
CA ILE A 85 -20.68 -4.79 -5.38
C ILE A 85 -19.20 -4.90 -5.06
N ASP A 86 -18.38 -4.47 -6.01
CA ASP A 86 -17.00 -4.11 -5.71
C ASP A 86 -17.07 -2.80 -4.88
N PRO A 87 -16.64 -2.82 -3.60
CA PRO A 87 -16.73 -1.65 -2.72
C PRO A 87 -15.84 -0.48 -3.17
N PHE A 88 -15.04 -0.66 -4.22
CA PHE A 88 -14.13 0.34 -4.77
C PHE A 88 -14.41 0.70 -6.25
N ARG A 89 -15.25 -0.05 -6.96
CA ARG A 89 -15.56 0.18 -8.39
C ARG A 89 -16.81 1.02 -8.63
N LYS A 90 -17.63 1.26 -7.60
CA LYS A 90 -18.79 2.18 -7.61
C LYS A 90 -18.89 3.01 -6.33
N VAL A 91 -17.88 3.80 -6.07
CA VAL A 91 -18.08 5.08 -5.37
C VAL A 91 -17.33 6.08 -6.23
N GLY A 92 -18.09 6.80 -7.06
CA GLY A 92 -17.55 7.92 -7.82
C GLY A 92 -16.93 8.89 -6.82
N TRP A 93 -15.68 9.27 -7.06
CA TRP A 93 -15.00 10.31 -6.31
C TRP A 93 -15.45 11.68 -6.82
N GLU A 94 -16.76 11.89 -6.84
CA GLU A 94 -17.47 13.13 -7.13
C GLU A 94 -18.41 13.31 -5.93
N GLU A 95 -18.35 14.46 -5.26
CA GLU A 95 -18.91 14.75 -3.91
C GLU A 95 -18.01 14.49 -2.69
N ILE A 96 -16.74 14.87 -2.77
CA ILE A 96 -16.13 15.52 -1.59
C ILE A 96 -15.80 16.95 -2.01
N ASP A 97 -16.84 17.79 -2.04
CA ASP A 97 -16.68 19.24 -2.02
C ASP A 97 -16.04 19.63 -0.68
N PRO A 98 -14.81 20.18 -0.67
CA PRO A 98 -14.14 20.58 0.57
C PRO A 98 -14.75 21.83 1.24
N ASP A 99 -15.81 22.42 0.66
CA ASP A 99 -16.38 23.70 1.10
C ASP A 99 -17.77 23.61 1.76
N SER A 100 -18.34 22.40 1.93
CA SER A 100 -19.70 22.25 2.51
C SER A 100 -19.75 22.37 4.05
N ARG A 101 -19.04 23.36 4.61
CA ARG A 101 -18.99 23.63 6.06
C ARG A 101 -19.39 25.07 6.45
N TYR A 102 -20.22 25.74 5.66
CA TYR A 102 -20.89 26.97 6.09
C TYR A 102 -22.34 27.04 5.59
N LEU A 103 -23.27 26.46 6.35
CA LEU A 103 -24.66 26.96 6.42
C LEU A 103 -25.14 26.85 7.88
N SER A 104 -25.16 27.99 8.56
CA SER A 104 -26.11 28.35 9.62
C SER A 104 -26.89 29.56 9.13
#